data_AF-A0A0P6XF70-F1
#
_entry.id   AF-A0A0P6XF70-F1
#
_cell.length_a   1.000
_cell.length_b   1.000
_cell.length_c   1.000
_cell.angle_alpha   90.00
_cell.angle_beta   90.00
_cell.angle_gamma   90.00
#
_symmetry.space_group_name_H-M   'P 1'
#
loop_
_entity.id
_entity.type
_entity.pdbx_description
1 polymer ?
#
loop_
_entity_poly.entity_id
_entity_poly.type
_entity_poly.pdbx_seq_one_letter_code
_entity_poly.pdbx_strand_id
1 'polypeptide(L)'
;MNRKAMQRSAGMFAAIALLAGCGDAGEAAPAASSTAASASANTPAAEPDLAACKPSETADEDYRERKAPIPVPPAFDGLVRSDMDHFAVSTANGHTICVDTGWMEGIEDAKASHDQRFLSFAWGGYEAFGFIVVDRSGLGQVIETGTAPLSPPGGMRFASVDLSESAFGGFNAFGVWQIEPVGLRPLAKVEEGMPSGDWRLEGWAGDGCVNLSVIPNDRYPSDAGLVDITTRDPWHATEAEKWALKPGACPKP
;
A
#
# COMPACT_ATOMS: atom_id res chain seq x y z
N MET A 1 -48.44 -2.30 1.70
CA MET A 1 -49.08 -3.55 1.25
C MET A 1 -48.61 -3.85 -0.16
N ASN A 2 -47.75 -4.85 -0.34
CA ASN A 2 -47.83 -5.86 -1.40
C ASN A 2 -46.60 -6.78 -1.32
N ARG A 3 -46.88 -8.01 -0.87
CA ARG A 3 -45.96 -9.15 -0.82
C ARG A 3 -45.83 -9.75 -2.23
N LYS A 4 -44.65 -10.25 -2.59
CA LYS A 4 -44.36 -11.32 -3.56
C LYS A 4 -42.83 -11.53 -3.53
N ALA A 5 -42.25 -12.70 -3.68
CA ALA A 5 -42.66 -14.09 -3.49
C ALA A 5 -41.35 -14.87 -3.34
N MET A 6 -41.40 -15.91 -2.52
CA MET A 6 -40.34 -16.82 -2.13
C MET A 6 -40.12 -17.85 -3.24
N GLN A 7 -38.88 -18.10 -3.66
CA GLN A 7 -38.56 -19.27 -4.47
C GLN A 7 -37.29 -19.94 -3.94
N ARG A 8 -37.53 -21.04 -3.23
CA ARG A 8 -36.54 -22.00 -2.74
C ARG A 8 -36.17 -22.93 -3.90
N SER A 9 -34.88 -23.07 -4.17
CA SER A 9 -34.36 -24.18 -4.98
C SER A 9 -33.41 -25.00 -4.10
N ALA A 10 -33.89 -26.18 -3.71
CA ALA A 10 -33.08 -27.24 -3.12
C ALA A 10 -32.38 -27.98 -4.26
N GLY A 11 -31.05 -27.97 -4.25
CA GLY A 11 -30.21 -28.74 -5.18
C GLY A 11 -29.37 -29.73 -4.38
N MET A 12 -29.87 -30.96 -4.30
CA MET A 12 -29.23 -32.15 -3.75
C MET A 12 -28.25 -32.69 -4.80
N PHE A 13 -26.95 -32.81 -4.50
CA PHE A 13 -26.05 -33.66 -5.28
C PHE A 13 -25.15 -34.48 -4.36
N ALA A 14 -25.01 -35.73 -4.79
CA ALA A 14 -24.59 -36.88 -4.04
C ALA A 14 -23.07 -36.99 -3.89
N ALA A 15 -22.70 -37.71 -2.84
CA ALA A 15 -21.36 -38.18 -2.54
C ALA A 15 -20.78 -39.05 -3.67
N ILE A 16 -19.49 -38.89 -3.95
CA ILE A 16 -18.69 -39.88 -4.67
C ILE A 16 -17.48 -40.28 -3.83
N ALA A 17 -17.41 -41.60 -3.71
CA ALA A 17 -16.47 -42.52 -3.11
C ALA A 17 -14.98 -42.12 -2.99
N LEU A 18 -14.47 -42.55 -1.83
CA LEU A 18 -13.11 -42.97 -1.51
C LEU A 18 -12.40 -43.74 -2.63
N LEU A 19 -11.15 -43.35 -2.92
CA LEU A 19 -10.12 -44.27 -3.37
C LEU A 19 -8.87 -44.08 -2.49
N ALA A 20 -8.60 -45.10 -1.68
CA ALA A 20 -7.34 -45.28 -0.99
C ALA A 20 -6.31 -45.80 -2.01
N GLY A 21 -5.18 -45.10 -2.13
CA GLY A 21 -4.00 -45.55 -2.85
C GLY A 21 -2.80 -45.45 -1.93
N CYS A 22 -2.41 -46.57 -1.31
CA CYS A 22 -1.08 -46.75 -0.74
C CYS A 22 -0.10 -46.93 -1.89
N GLY A 23 0.93 -46.08 -1.97
CA GLY A 23 1.98 -46.16 -2.98
C GLY A 23 3.32 -45.74 -2.39
N ASP A 24 4.15 -46.76 -2.19
CA ASP A 24 5.59 -46.87 -1.92
C ASP A 24 6.48 -45.68 -1.55
N ALA A 25 7.29 -45.99 -0.53
CA ALA A 25 8.52 -45.31 -0.15
C ALA A 25 9.56 -45.42 -1.28
N GLY A 26 9.99 -44.27 -1.79
CA GLY A 26 11.13 -44.12 -2.69
C GLY A 26 12.17 -43.18 -2.07
N GLU A 27 13.23 -43.78 -1.54
CA GLU A 27 14.43 -43.13 -1.01
C GLU A 27 15.11 -42.29 -2.10
N ALA A 28 15.05 -40.96 -1.97
CA ALA A 28 15.69 -40.03 -2.89
C ALA A 28 17.01 -39.51 -2.31
N ALA A 29 18.07 -39.75 -3.07
CA ALA A 29 19.46 -39.34 -2.87
C ALA A 29 19.65 -37.81 -2.66
N PRO A 30 20.78 -37.38 -2.07
CA PRO A 30 21.02 -35.98 -1.73
C PRO A 30 21.17 -35.12 -2.98
N ALA A 31 20.31 -34.11 -3.12
CA ALA A 31 20.44 -33.09 -4.14
C ALA A 31 21.67 -32.20 -3.85
N ALA A 32 22.65 -32.27 -4.75
CA ALA A 32 23.80 -31.39 -4.78
C ALA A 32 23.32 -29.93 -4.88
N SER A 33 23.74 -29.10 -3.92
CA SER A 33 23.51 -27.67 -3.92
C SER A 33 24.31 -27.02 -5.04
N SER A 34 23.66 -26.73 -6.17
CA SER A 34 24.20 -25.88 -7.22
C SER A 34 24.03 -24.41 -6.82
N THR A 35 25.04 -23.87 -6.14
CA THR A 35 25.21 -22.42 -5.97
C THR A 35 25.66 -21.81 -7.29
N ALA A 36 24.71 -21.57 -8.20
CA ALA A 36 24.89 -20.64 -9.30
C ALA A 36 24.25 -19.31 -8.91
N ALA A 37 24.94 -18.55 -8.06
CA ALA A 37 24.66 -17.14 -7.88
C ALA A 37 25.05 -16.43 -9.18
N SER A 38 24.09 -16.32 -10.10
CA SER A 38 24.22 -15.43 -11.26
C SER A 38 24.38 -14.01 -10.75
N ALA A 39 25.62 -13.53 -10.74
CA ALA A 39 25.93 -12.13 -10.59
C ALA A 39 25.26 -11.39 -11.75
N SER A 40 24.07 -10.85 -11.50
CA SER A 40 23.43 -9.93 -12.43
C SER A 40 24.32 -8.70 -12.50
N ALA A 41 24.91 -8.48 -13.68
CA ALA A 41 25.69 -7.29 -13.94
C ALA A 41 24.79 -6.07 -13.72
N ASN A 42 25.16 -5.24 -12.75
CA ASN A 42 24.53 -3.95 -12.49
C ASN A 42 24.83 -3.02 -13.67
N THR A 43 24.07 -3.14 -14.75
CA THR A 43 23.96 -2.09 -15.75
C THR A 43 23.49 -0.83 -15.02
N PRO A 44 24.17 0.32 -15.18
CA PRO A 44 23.71 1.58 -14.61
C PRO A 44 22.23 1.78 -14.96
N ALA A 45 21.41 2.12 -13.96
CA ALA A 45 20.00 2.42 -14.21
C ALA A 45 19.92 3.53 -15.27
N ALA A 46 19.09 3.32 -16.29
CA ALA A 46 18.86 4.32 -17.30
C ALA A 46 18.34 5.61 -16.65
N GLU A 47 18.69 6.76 -17.22
CA GLU A 47 18.19 8.05 -16.75
C GLU A 47 16.66 8.10 -16.89
N PRO A 48 15.91 8.65 -15.90
CA PRO A 48 14.46 8.76 -16.00
C PRO A 48 14.03 9.64 -17.17
N ASP A 49 13.09 9.17 -17.98
CA ASP A 49 12.61 9.84 -19.20
C ASP A 49 11.24 10.50 -19.00
N LEU A 50 11.21 11.82 -18.85
CA LEU A 50 9.96 12.58 -18.75
C LEU A 50 9.09 12.49 -20.01
N ALA A 51 9.69 12.31 -21.18
CA ALA A 51 8.93 12.17 -22.42
C ALA A 51 8.17 10.84 -22.52
N ALA A 52 8.53 9.85 -21.68
CA ALA A 52 7.79 8.60 -21.56
C ALA A 52 6.49 8.75 -20.73
N CYS A 53 6.32 9.86 -20.01
CA CYS A 53 5.14 10.12 -19.20
C CYS A 53 3.97 10.63 -20.07
N LYS A 54 2.82 9.97 -19.91
CA LYS A 54 1.59 10.44 -20.52
C LYS A 54 1.17 11.76 -19.86
N PRO A 55 0.58 12.71 -20.60
CA PRO A 55 0.02 13.91 -20.00
C PRO A 55 -0.95 13.57 -18.86
N SER A 56 -0.91 14.34 -17.77
CA SER A 56 -1.84 14.18 -16.66
C SER A 56 -3.28 14.43 -17.13
N GLU A 57 -4.18 13.50 -16.81
CA GLU A 57 -5.61 13.64 -17.06
C GLU A 57 -6.31 14.51 -16.00
N THR A 58 -5.61 14.80 -14.90
CA THR A 58 -6.17 15.43 -13.68
C THR A 58 -5.56 16.79 -13.37
N ALA A 59 -4.69 17.30 -14.25
CA ALA A 59 -4.16 18.65 -14.19
C ALA A 59 -5.27 19.68 -14.42
N ASP A 60 -6.01 20.01 -13.37
CA ASP A 60 -6.87 21.18 -13.37
C ASP A 60 -6.01 22.43 -13.10
N GLU A 61 -5.62 23.11 -14.17
CA GLU A 61 -4.78 24.30 -14.09
C GLU A 61 -5.43 25.43 -13.27
N ASP A 62 -6.76 25.43 -13.12
CA ASP A 62 -7.47 26.46 -12.37
C ASP A 62 -7.23 26.36 -10.85
N TYR A 63 -6.92 25.16 -10.34
CA TYR A 63 -6.62 24.93 -8.92
C TYR A 63 -5.13 24.84 -8.62
N ARG A 64 -4.26 24.82 -9.63
CA ARG A 64 -2.82 24.71 -9.43
C ARG A 64 -2.18 26.03 -9.02
N GLU A 65 -1.69 26.08 -7.79
CA GLU A 65 -1.02 27.27 -7.27
C GLU A 65 0.44 27.34 -7.74
N ARG A 66 1.16 26.21 -7.74
CA ARG A 66 2.58 26.19 -8.13
C ARG A 66 2.81 26.61 -9.58
N LYS A 67 3.92 27.31 -9.78
CA LYS A 67 4.36 27.86 -11.09
C LYS A 67 5.65 27.24 -11.63
N ALA A 68 6.13 26.20 -10.95
CA ALA A 68 7.32 25.43 -11.34
C ALA A 68 7.12 23.94 -10.98
N PRO A 69 7.93 23.04 -11.57
CA PRO A 69 8.00 21.64 -11.15
C PRO A 69 8.28 21.51 -9.66
N ILE A 70 7.81 20.42 -9.04
CA ILE A 70 8.15 20.11 -7.65
C ILE A 70 9.65 19.78 -7.59
N PRO A 71 10.45 20.45 -6.74
CA PRO A 71 11.87 20.17 -6.64
C PRO A 71 12.15 18.71 -6.27
N VAL A 72 13.07 18.05 -7.00
CA VAL A 72 13.49 16.69 -6.67
C VAL A 72 14.36 16.71 -5.41
N PRO A 73 13.98 16.03 -4.32
CA PRO A 73 14.75 15.99 -3.09
C PRO A 73 16.10 15.26 -3.28
N PRO A 74 17.14 15.59 -2.51
CA PRO A 74 18.44 14.91 -2.59
C PRO A 74 18.37 13.38 -2.41
N ALA A 75 17.39 12.88 -1.64
CA ALA A 75 17.16 11.45 -1.46
C ALA A 75 16.84 10.70 -2.77
N PHE A 76 16.41 11.42 -3.81
CA PHE A 76 16.03 10.90 -5.12
C PHE A 76 17.03 11.23 -6.22
N ASP A 77 18.22 11.72 -5.87
CA ASP A 77 19.22 12.16 -6.84
C ASP A 77 19.57 11.04 -7.84
N GLY A 78 19.59 11.40 -9.13
CA GLY A 78 19.77 10.46 -10.25
C GLY A 78 18.63 9.45 -10.49
N LEU A 79 17.68 9.31 -9.56
CA LEU A 79 16.57 8.35 -9.66
C LEU A 79 15.29 8.98 -10.19
N VAL A 80 15.14 10.29 -10.03
CA VAL A 80 13.93 11.03 -10.38
C VAL A 80 14.25 12.26 -11.22
N ARG A 81 13.39 12.53 -12.20
CA ARG A 81 13.28 13.80 -12.92
C ARG A 81 11.86 14.34 -12.73
N SER A 82 11.71 15.66 -12.74
CA SER A 82 10.41 16.31 -12.55
C SER A 82 10.14 17.32 -13.65
N ASP A 83 8.88 17.40 -14.06
CA ASP A 83 8.32 18.53 -14.81
C ASP A 83 7.08 19.09 -14.10
N MET A 84 6.27 19.85 -14.83
CA MET A 84 5.07 20.48 -14.28
C MET A 84 3.98 19.50 -13.90
N ASP A 85 3.99 18.24 -14.30
CA ASP A 85 2.87 17.31 -14.07
C ASP A 85 3.32 15.95 -13.57
N HIS A 86 4.62 15.66 -13.59
CA HIS A 86 5.12 14.33 -13.32
C HIS A 86 6.41 14.31 -12.50
N PHE A 87 6.58 13.18 -11.82
CA PHE A 87 7.88 12.59 -11.58
C PHE A 87 8.09 11.40 -12.50
N ALA A 88 9.15 11.44 -13.31
CA ALA A 88 9.70 10.27 -13.98
C ALA A 88 10.71 9.59 -13.06
N VAL A 89 10.49 8.32 -12.75
CA VAL A 89 11.31 7.51 -11.83
C VAL A 89 11.96 6.38 -12.60
N SER A 90 13.29 6.24 -12.54
CA SER A 90 13.98 5.11 -13.16
C SER A 90 13.75 3.83 -12.37
N THR A 91 13.45 2.71 -13.02
CA THR A 91 13.39 1.40 -12.36
C THR A 91 14.76 0.75 -12.28
N ALA A 92 14.88 -0.30 -11.46
CA ALA A 92 16.12 -1.06 -11.30
C ALA A 92 16.58 -1.75 -12.60
N ASN A 93 15.67 -2.00 -13.55
CA ASN A 93 15.97 -2.58 -14.86
C ASN A 93 15.98 -1.54 -16.00
N GLY A 94 15.96 -0.24 -15.69
CA GLY A 94 16.11 0.85 -16.66
C GLY A 94 14.84 1.26 -17.41
N HIS A 95 13.66 0.87 -16.96
CA HIS A 95 12.40 1.49 -17.40
C HIS A 95 12.17 2.83 -16.68
N THR A 96 11.14 3.56 -17.12
CA THR A 96 10.64 4.76 -16.44
C THR A 96 9.22 4.50 -15.96
N ILE A 97 8.97 4.76 -14.67
CA ILE A 97 7.63 4.86 -14.07
C ILE A 97 7.28 6.34 -14.00
N CYS A 98 6.01 6.67 -14.22
CA CYS A 98 5.52 8.04 -14.07
C CYS A 98 4.58 8.12 -12.86
N VAL A 99 4.88 9.05 -11.96
CA VAL A 99 3.97 9.47 -10.89
C VAL A 99 3.33 10.77 -11.36
N ASP A 100 1.99 10.81 -11.42
CA ASP A 100 1.24 12.03 -11.68
C ASP A 100 1.34 12.95 -10.45
N THR A 101 1.94 14.11 -10.63
CA THR A 101 2.10 15.16 -9.61
C THR A 101 1.34 16.44 -10.01
N GLY A 102 0.48 16.37 -11.04
CA GLY A 102 -0.25 17.51 -11.57
C GLY A 102 -1.17 18.19 -10.54
N TRP A 103 -1.66 17.43 -9.56
CA TRP A 103 -2.52 17.90 -8.48
C TRP A 103 -1.78 18.09 -7.14
N MET A 104 -0.47 17.79 -7.10
CA MET A 104 0.38 18.00 -5.93
C MET A 104 0.98 19.42 -5.96
N GLU A 105 0.92 20.11 -4.83
CA GLU A 105 1.57 21.43 -4.65
C GLU A 105 2.98 21.29 -4.07
N GLY A 106 3.24 20.22 -3.32
CA GLY A 106 4.55 19.92 -2.77
C GLY A 106 4.65 18.49 -2.23
N ILE A 107 5.88 18.12 -1.87
CA ILE A 107 6.17 16.85 -1.22
C ILE A 107 7.03 17.04 0.03
N GLU A 108 6.88 16.12 0.97
CA GLU A 108 7.59 16.09 2.25
C GLU A 108 8.05 14.66 2.57
N ASP A 109 8.91 14.51 3.59
CA ASP A 109 9.38 13.22 4.09
C ASP A 109 9.92 12.25 3.03
N ALA A 110 10.50 12.80 1.96
CA ALA A 110 11.06 12.03 0.85
C ALA A 110 12.18 11.09 1.31
N LYS A 111 11.99 9.79 1.08
CA LYS A 111 12.89 8.72 1.52
C LYS A 111 13.12 7.72 0.41
N ALA A 112 14.38 7.30 0.25
CA ALA A 112 14.73 6.11 -0.50
C ALA A 112 15.06 4.98 0.49
N SER A 113 14.62 3.76 0.21
CA SER A 113 15.08 2.59 0.95
C SER A 113 16.59 2.41 0.77
N HIS A 114 17.22 1.67 1.69
CA HIS A 114 18.66 1.45 1.67
C HIS A 114 19.16 0.79 0.36
N ASP A 115 18.38 -0.14 -0.19
CA ASP A 115 18.63 -0.79 -1.48
C ASP A 115 18.13 0.03 -2.69
N GLN A 116 17.62 1.24 -2.43
CA GLN A 116 16.97 2.12 -3.39
C GLN A 116 15.78 1.48 -4.14
N ARG A 117 15.25 0.34 -3.70
CA ARG A 117 14.09 -0.28 -4.35
C ARG A 117 12.84 0.58 -4.20
N PHE A 118 12.61 1.13 -3.01
CA PHE A 118 11.44 1.93 -2.72
C PHE A 118 11.80 3.39 -2.62
N LEU A 119 11.01 4.24 -3.27
CA LEU A 119 10.96 5.67 -3.00
C LEU A 119 9.61 5.97 -2.35
N SER A 120 9.59 6.86 -1.39
CA SER A 120 8.34 7.29 -0.77
C SER A 120 8.38 8.74 -0.34
N PHE A 121 7.21 9.37 -0.31
CA PHE A 121 7.06 10.76 0.11
C PHE A 121 5.60 11.04 0.49
N ALA A 122 5.43 11.94 1.45
CA ALA A 122 4.14 12.58 1.68
C ALA A 122 3.93 13.67 0.63
N TRP A 123 2.68 13.96 0.30
CA TRP A 123 2.34 15.07 -0.59
C TRP A 123 1.17 15.88 -0.01
N GLY A 124 1.13 17.16 -0.40
CA GLY A 124 0.00 18.05 -0.13
C GLY A 124 -0.45 18.72 -1.43
N GLY A 125 -1.76 18.90 -1.57
CA GLY A 125 -2.42 19.60 -2.67
C GLY A 125 -3.60 20.43 -2.17
N TYR A 126 -4.41 20.94 -3.09
CA TYR A 126 -5.64 21.66 -2.72
C TYR A 126 -6.62 20.71 -2.02
N GLU A 127 -6.85 20.94 -0.72
CA GLU A 127 -7.78 20.18 0.15
C GLU A 127 -7.52 18.67 0.26
N ALA A 128 -6.39 18.21 -0.27
CA ALA A 128 -6.02 16.80 -0.33
C ALA A 128 -4.57 16.61 0.11
N PHE A 129 -4.31 15.45 0.68
CA PHE A 129 -2.99 15.00 1.09
C PHE A 129 -2.93 13.48 0.96
N GLY A 130 -1.71 12.95 0.97
CA GLY A 130 -1.52 11.52 0.86
C GLY A 130 -0.06 11.13 0.99
N PHE A 131 0.21 9.87 0.64
CA PHE A 131 1.53 9.28 0.73
C PHE A 131 1.75 8.30 -0.41
N ILE A 132 2.74 8.59 -1.24
CA ILE A 132 3.10 7.76 -2.38
C ILE A 132 4.24 6.81 -2.00
N VAL A 133 4.12 5.56 -2.45
CA VAL A 133 5.20 4.58 -2.48
C VAL A 133 5.42 4.15 -3.93
N VAL A 134 6.66 4.29 -4.40
CA VAL A 134 7.11 3.79 -5.70
C VAL A 134 7.99 2.57 -5.49
N ASP A 135 7.55 1.41 -5.98
CA ASP A 135 8.39 0.21 -6.11
C ASP A 135 9.11 0.25 -7.45
N ARG A 136 10.44 0.27 -7.43
CA ARG A 136 11.29 0.34 -8.63
C ARG A 136 11.67 -1.04 -9.19
N SER A 137 11.13 -2.13 -8.65
CA SER A 137 11.39 -3.48 -9.16
C SER A 137 10.59 -3.78 -10.45
N GLY A 138 11.19 -4.58 -11.35
CA GLY A 138 10.57 -4.92 -12.64
C GLY A 138 10.18 -3.68 -13.47
N LEU A 139 8.96 -3.67 -14.01
CA LEU A 139 8.40 -2.51 -14.72
C LEU A 139 8.07 -1.33 -13.79
N GLY A 140 8.10 -1.57 -12.48
CA GLY A 140 7.77 -0.60 -11.47
C GLY A 140 6.28 -0.48 -11.14
N GLN A 141 5.99 0.13 -10.00
CA GLN A 141 4.64 0.30 -9.49
C GLN A 141 4.54 1.55 -8.61
N VAL A 142 3.45 2.29 -8.73
CA VAL A 142 3.11 3.43 -7.85
C VAL A 142 1.89 3.06 -7.03
N ILE A 143 1.94 3.31 -5.72
CA ILE A 143 0.84 3.06 -4.80
C ILE A 143 0.61 4.30 -3.95
N GLU A 144 -0.65 4.76 -3.93
CA GLU A 144 -1.14 5.74 -2.96
C GLU A 144 -1.59 5.01 -1.69
N THR A 145 -1.11 5.47 -0.55
CA THR A 145 -1.31 4.83 0.76
C THR A 145 -1.95 5.75 1.80
N GLY A 146 -2.18 7.02 1.46
CA GLY A 146 -2.79 8.05 2.30
C GLY A 146 -1.86 8.54 3.41
N THR A 147 -1.28 7.62 4.18
CA THR A 147 -0.30 7.89 5.22
C THR A 147 0.96 7.04 5.03
N ALA A 148 2.04 7.40 5.73
CA ALA A 148 3.29 6.64 5.67
C ALA A 148 3.05 5.19 6.14
N PRO A 149 3.33 4.17 5.29
CA PRO A 149 3.03 2.80 5.64
C PRO A 149 4.00 2.26 6.70
N LEU A 150 3.52 1.33 7.53
CA LEU A 150 4.32 0.63 8.52
C LEU A 150 4.63 -0.80 8.07
N SER A 151 5.89 -1.21 8.19
CA SER A 151 6.33 -2.59 7.96
C SER A 151 6.46 -3.38 9.26
N PRO A 152 6.18 -4.69 9.27
CA PRO A 152 6.51 -5.55 10.40
C PRO A 152 8.02 -5.77 10.48
N PRO A 153 8.55 -6.29 11.61
CA PRO A 153 9.96 -6.64 11.75
C PRO A 153 10.49 -7.57 10.65
N GLY A 154 9.67 -8.49 10.14
CA GLY A 154 10.06 -9.38 9.04
C GLY A 154 10.24 -8.68 7.70
N GLY A 155 9.76 -7.44 7.55
CA GLY A 155 10.03 -6.59 6.38
C GLY A 155 9.40 -7.05 5.06
N MET A 156 8.59 -8.11 5.06
CA MET A 156 8.00 -8.66 3.83
C MET A 156 6.63 -8.06 3.49
N ARG A 157 6.11 -7.15 4.32
CA ARG A 157 4.79 -6.53 4.15
C ARG A 157 4.85 -5.07 4.55
N PHE A 158 3.82 -4.33 4.20
CA PHE A 158 3.48 -3.10 4.88
C PHE A 158 1.97 -2.91 4.91
N ALA A 159 1.53 -2.08 5.84
CA ALA A 159 0.13 -1.68 6.00
C ALA A 159 0.04 -0.17 6.04
N SER A 160 -1.11 0.35 5.63
CA SER A 160 -1.47 1.76 5.79
C SER A 160 -2.94 1.88 6.17
N VAL A 161 -3.28 2.95 6.88
CA VAL A 161 -4.68 3.34 7.11
C VAL A 161 -4.80 4.84 6.89
N ASP A 162 -5.81 5.23 6.14
CA ASP A 162 -6.20 6.61 5.92
C ASP A 162 -7.70 6.63 5.71
N LEU A 163 -8.41 7.51 6.44
CA LEU A 163 -9.83 7.73 6.23
C LEU A 163 -10.06 9.22 6.37
N SER A 164 -10.12 9.92 5.24
CA SER A 164 -10.38 11.35 5.24
C SER A 164 -11.86 11.61 5.44
N GLU A 165 -12.20 12.45 6.41
CA GLU A 165 -13.59 12.92 6.62
C GLU A 165 -14.13 13.68 5.40
N SER A 166 -13.24 14.31 4.64
CA SER A 166 -13.60 15.11 3.48
C SER A 166 -13.82 14.27 2.23
N ALA A 167 -13.51 12.96 2.27
CA ALA A 167 -13.46 12.06 1.12
C ALA A 167 -12.52 12.51 -0.02
N PHE A 168 -11.73 13.56 0.18
CA PHE A 168 -10.74 14.07 -0.78
C PHE A 168 -9.34 13.44 -0.60
N GLY A 169 -9.19 12.45 0.30
CA GLY A 169 -7.95 11.68 0.44
C GLY A 169 -7.68 10.76 -0.74
N GLY A 170 -6.41 10.53 -1.08
CA GLY A 170 -6.03 9.65 -2.18
C GLY A 170 -6.30 8.16 -1.94
N PHE A 171 -6.38 7.72 -0.67
CA PHE A 171 -6.48 6.31 -0.31
C PHE A 171 -7.84 5.91 0.32
N ASN A 172 -8.28 6.60 1.39
CA ASN A 172 -9.56 6.36 2.08
C ASN A 172 -9.88 4.88 2.38
N ALA A 173 -8.89 4.14 2.89
CA ALA A 173 -9.03 2.73 3.22
C ALA A 173 -8.03 2.29 4.31
N PHE A 174 -8.20 1.06 4.78
CA PHE A 174 -7.11 0.26 5.35
C PHE A 174 -6.55 -0.66 4.26
N GLY A 175 -5.23 -0.72 4.12
CA GLY A 175 -4.56 -1.58 3.13
C GLY A 175 -3.43 -2.40 3.72
N VAL A 176 -3.22 -3.58 3.14
CA VAL A 176 -2.05 -4.43 3.40
C VAL A 176 -1.48 -4.91 2.08
N TRP A 177 -0.16 -4.81 1.92
CA TRP A 177 0.55 -5.25 0.72
C TRP A 177 1.67 -6.22 1.08
N GLN A 178 1.82 -7.25 0.24
CA GLN A 178 2.96 -8.15 0.25
C GLN A 178 4.05 -7.57 -0.65
N ILE A 179 5.26 -7.52 -0.12
CA ILE A 179 6.46 -7.22 -0.91
C ILE A 179 6.90 -8.53 -1.57
N GLU A 180 6.81 -8.57 -2.90
CA GLU A 180 7.26 -9.69 -3.73
C GLU A 180 8.66 -9.38 -4.29
N PRO A 181 9.39 -10.32 -4.92
CA PRO A 181 10.65 -10.00 -5.60
C PRO A 181 10.50 -8.96 -6.71
N VAL A 182 9.33 -8.95 -7.38
CA VAL A 182 8.97 -7.99 -8.41
C VAL A 182 7.56 -7.48 -8.12
N GLY A 183 7.47 -6.21 -7.72
CA GLY A 183 6.23 -5.52 -7.42
C GLY A 183 5.71 -5.76 -6.00
N LEU A 184 4.54 -5.16 -5.78
CA LEU A 184 3.76 -5.23 -4.56
C LEU A 184 2.41 -5.85 -4.88
N ARG A 185 2.04 -6.88 -4.12
CA ARG A 185 0.76 -7.57 -4.27
C ARG A 185 -0.20 -7.12 -3.17
N PRO A 186 -1.34 -6.49 -3.49
CA PRO A 186 -2.33 -6.15 -2.47
C PRO A 186 -2.88 -7.44 -1.84
N LEU A 187 -2.84 -7.51 -0.51
CA LEU A 187 -3.44 -8.57 0.29
C LEU A 187 -4.83 -8.17 0.79
N ALA A 188 -5.03 -6.88 1.06
CA ALA A 188 -6.30 -6.32 1.50
C ALA A 188 -6.42 -4.85 1.12
N LYS A 189 -7.66 -4.45 0.83
CA LYS A 189 -8.14 -3.06 0.83
C LYS A 189 -9.53 -3.08 1.46
N VAL A 190 -9.67 -2.46 2.62
CA VAL A 190 -10.93 -2.39 3.37
C VAL A 190 -11.39 -0.93 3.35
N GLU A 191 -12.47 -0.68 2.62
CA GLU A 191 -13.10 0.64 2.48
C GLU A 191 -14.44 0.70 3.24
N GLU A 192 -15.14 -0.44 3.29
CA GLU A 192 -16.46 -0.53 3.89
C GLU A 192 -16.41 -0.98 5.35
N GLY A 193 -17.37 -0.50 6.15
CA GLY A 193 -17.55 -0.94 7.53
C GLY A 193 -16.54 -0.40 8.52
N MET A 194 -15.64 0.49 8.09
CA MET A 194 -14.77 1.27 8.98
C MET A 194 -15.60 2.35 9.69
N PRO A 195 -15.64 2.40 11.03
CA PRO A 195 -16.14 3.57 11.74
C PRO A 195 -15.49 4.87 11.23
N SER A 196 -16.28 5.93 11.04
CA SER A 196 -15.75 7.27 10.81
C SER A 196 -14.93 7.73 12.02
N GLY A 197 -13.70 8.16 11.79
CA GLY A 197 -12.78 8.52 12.85
C GLY A 197 -11.39 8.81 12.35
N ASP A 198 -10.57 9.33 13.26
CA ASP A 198 -9.13 9.45 13.06
C ASP A 198 -8.48 8.10 13.34
N TRP A 199 -8.15 7.38 12.27
CA TRP A 199 -7.50 6.07 12.32
C TRP A 199 -5.99 6.20 12.40
N ARG A 200 -5.35 5.30 13.15
CA ARG A 200 -3.90 5.16 13.21
C ARG A 200 -3.48 3.70 13.16
N LEU A 201 -2.30 3.46 12.57
CA LEU A 201 -1.58 2.22 12.77
C LEU A 201 -0.73 2.33 14.04
N GLU A 202 -0.94 1.42 14.99
CA GLU A 202 -0.16 1.36 16.22
C GLU A 202 1.10 0.48 16.06
N GLY A 203 1.09 -0.40 15.05
CA GLY A 203 2.21 -1.26 14.69
C GLY A 203 1.80 -2.70 14.46
N TRP A 204 2.80 -3.56 14.28
CA TRP A 204 2.61 -4.97 13.97
C TRP A 204 2.80 -5.86 15.21
N ALA A 205 1.94 -6.86 15.37
CA ALA A 205 2.12 -7.96 16.33
C ALA A 205 2.54 -9.22 15.55
N GLY A 206 3.83 -9.30 15.23
CA GLY A 206 4.34 -10.24 14.23
C GLY A 206 3.89 -9.89 12.82
N ASP A 207 4.15 -10.77 11.85
CA ASP A 207 3.90 -10.48 10.43
C ASP A 207 2.43 -10.72 9.99
N GLY A 208 1.62 -11.34 10.87
CA GLY A 208 0.26 -11.77 10.58
C GLY A 208 -0.84 -10.94 11.26
N CYS A 209 -0.49 -9.89 12.01
CA CYS A 209 -1.47 -9.05 12.70
C CYS A 209 -1.01 -7.59 12.80
N VAL A 210 -1.92 -6.67 12.46
CA VAL A 210 -1.73 -5.22 12.58
C VAL A 210 -2.60 -4.73 13.73
N ASN A 211 -2.02 -3.97 14.66
CA ASN A 211 -2.77 -3.21 15.65
C ASN A 211 -3.09 -1.83 15.07
N LEU A 212 -4.35 -1.44 15.21
CA LEU A 212 -4.88 -0.15 14.81
C LEU A 212 -5.56 0.50 16.01
N SER A 213 -5.83 1.79 15.88
CA SER A 213 -6.71 2.48 16.80
C SER A 213 -7.51 3.56 16.08
N VAL A 214 -8.63 3.96 16.65
CA VAL A 214 -9.48 5.01 16.09
C VAL A 214 -10.01 5.94 17.18
N ILE A 215 -10.06 7.24 16.89
CA ILE A 215 -10.94 8.17 17.62
C ILE A 215 -12.19 8.34 16.77
N PRO A 216 -13.34 7.76 17.16
CA PRO A 216 -14.60 7.97 16.45
C PRO A 216 -14.99 9.44 16.42
N ASN A 217 -15.64 9.88 15.34
CA ASN A 217 -16.00 11.30 15.14
C ASN A 217 -16.85 11.89 16.28
N ASP A 218 -17.73 11.10 16.90
CA ASP A 218 -18.56 11.54 18.03
C ASP A 218 -17.76 11.77 19.32
N ARG A 219 -16.50 11.32 19.37
CA ARG A 219 -15.54 11.53 20.45
C ARG A 219 -14.35 12.40 20.02
N TYR A 220 -14.34 12.92 18.80
CA TYR A 220 -13.24 13.76 18.32
C TYR A 220 -13.24 15.10 19.08
N PRO A 221 -12.12 15.50 19.69
CA PRO A 221 -12.07 16.72 20.48
C PRO A 221 -12.17 17.96 19.57
N SER A 222 -12.85 19.00 20.02
CA SER A 222 -12.89 20.28 19.30
C SER A 222 -11.58 21.05 19.36
N ASP A 223 -10.72 20.76 20.34
CA ASP A 223 -9.37 21.30 20.46
C ASP A 223 -8.36 20.31 19.86
N ALA A 224 -7.70 20.74 18.78
CA ALA A 224 -6.67 19.95 18.09
C ALA A 224 -5.52 19.53 19.02
N GLY A 225 -5.20 20.32 20.05
CA GLY A 225 -4.16 20.00 21.03
C GLY A 225 -4.51 18.80 21.93
N LEU A 226 -5.77 18.35 21.92
CA LEU A 226 -6.21 17.18 22.70
C LEU A 226 -6.26 15.89 21.89
N VAL A 227 -6.09 15.94 20.57
CA VAL A 227 -6.22 14.76 19.68
C VAL A 227 -5.26 13.64 20.08
N ASP A 228 -4.01 13.97 20.39
CA ASP A 228 -2.99 12.96 20.71
C ASP A 228 -3.15 12.31 22.09
N ILE A 229 -3.87 12.95 23.02
CA ILE A 229 -4.15 12.41 24.36
C ILE A 229 -5.56 11.83 24.49
N THR A 230 -6.39 11.96 23.45
CA THR A 230 -7.74 11.42 23.43
C THR A 230 -7.70 9.91 23.32
N THR A 231 -8.43 9.22 24.20
CA THR A 231 -8.49 7.76 24.23
C THR A 231 -9.01 7.20 22.90
N ARG A 232 -8.22 6.30 22.30
CA ARG A 232 -8.54 5.61 21.06
C ARG A 232 -9.13 4.24 21.32
N ASP A 233 -10.12 3.83 20.54
CA ASP A 233 -10.62 2.47 20.57
C ASP A 233 -9.60 1.56 19.88
N PRO A 234 -9.17 0.45 20.51
CA PRO A 234 -8.24 -0.48 19.89
C PRO A 234 -8.95 -1.32 18.83
N TRP A 235 -8.25 -1.55 17.73
CA TRP A 235 -8.67 -2.42 16.63
C TRP A 235 -7.49 -3.28 16.16
N HIS A 236 -7.79 -4.33 15.40
CA HIS A 236 -6.77 -5.13 14.73
C HIS A 236 -7.29 -5.70 13.42
N ALA A 237 -6.35 -6.15 12.59
CA ALA A 237 -6.61 -6.94 11.39
C ALA A 237 -5.60 -8.08 11.32
N THR A 238 -6.07 -9.30 11.04
CA THR A 238 -5.19 -10.49 10.99
C THR A 238 -5.24 -11.19 9.65
N GLU A 239 -4.13 -11.82 9.25
CA GLU A 239 -4.08 -12.66 8.04
C GLU A 239 -5.05 -13.83 8.11
N ALA A 240 -5.16 -14.48 9.28
CA ALA A 240 -6.07 -15.61 9.51
C ALA A 240 -7.54 -15.25 9.25
N GLU A 241 -7.89 -13.98 9.44
CA GLU A 241 -9.23 -13.44 9.21
C GLU A 241 -9.30 -12.57 7.97
N LYS A 242 -8.38 -12.78 7.02
CA LYS A 242 -8.32 -12.09 5.73
C LYS A 242 -8.29 -10.56 5.86
N TRP A 243 -7.61 -10.09 6.90
CA TRP A 243 -7.41 -8.67 7.23
C TRP A 243 -8.70 -7.89 7.49
N ALA A 244 -9.79 -8.57 7.87
CA ALA A 244 -10.98 -7.90 8.36
C ALA A 244 -10.65 -7.11 9.64
N LEU A 245 -11.12 -5.85 9.70
CA LEU A 245 -10.97 -5.00 10.88
C LEU A 245 -11.91 -5.46 11.99
N LYS A 246 -11.35 -5.65 13.20
CA LYS A 246 -12.11 -6.05 14.39
C LYS A 246 -11.73 -5.22 15.62
N PRO A 247 -12.69 -4.94 16.51
CA PRO A 247 -12.38 -4.30 17.80
C PRO A 247 -11.44 -5.16 18.66
N GLY A 248 -10.63 -4.49 19.48
CA GLY A 248 -9.66 -5.11 20.38
C GLY A 248 -8.25 -5.18 19.79
N ALA A 249 -7.30 -5.61 20.62
CA ALA A 249 -5.90 -5.76 20.20
C ALA A 249 -5.65 -7.09 19.48
N CYS A 250 -4.53 -7.18 18.76
CA CYS A 250 -4.03 -8.44 18.23
C CYS A 250 -3.97 -9.53 19.33
N PRO A 251 -4.36 -10.78 19.02
CA PRO A 251 -4.18 -11.89 19.94
C PRO A 251 -2.70 -12.04 20.34
N LYS A 252 -2.44 -12.36 21.61
CA LYS A 252 -1.09 -12.71 22.03
C LYS A 252 -0.68 -14.03 21.35
N PRO A 253 0.56 -14.12 20.84
CA PRO A 253 1.07 -15.36 20.26
C PRO A 253 1.11 -16.50 21.28
#